data_AF-A0A1J4SFE8-F1
#
_entry.id   AF-A0A1J4SFE8-F1
#
_cell.length_a   1.000
_cell.length_b   1.000
_cell.length_c   1.000
_cell.angle_alpha   90.00
_cell.angle_beta   90.00
_cell.angle_gamma   90.00
#
_symmetry.space_group_name_H-M   'P 1'
#
loop_
_entity.id
_entity.type
_entity.pdbx_description
1 polymer ?
#
loop_
_entity_poly.entity_id
_entity_poly.type
_entity_poly.pdbx_seq_one_letter_code
_entity_poly.pdbx_strand_id
1 'polypeptide(L)'
;MAEAPTEAPTEEDERAFFAITATQLTPEEEAFIAAPSEVLHRQERVLALHWHPEYVPMELIKKRIEATFPDCAQSLVIPTQHNQITTYGEFAGVEVDCYSSGFNQKVQLLIHFRAERLERAGVLAAMLAHTARYRATQLFEFLAVLSGRDEQRLSQVAADTGAAEETIRFARLHARKLLTLLDKHAGVLPQDALKNKLVRGFLDAQRPRYGERLVTRVQAFAQAVKLRVKAQFPMQYFYRASEVIEEARGFGAGVVIPHPEQFWPILLADYDVDGCEVWNPQSQRYTEFLIDTLARKNRKGWTERRQLVFMGDDTHMSEKLRNPDKTSDKVLREIGVQPAWEDIGIRKRLLASGMDRACVINEYTARLSA
;
A
#
# COMPACT_ATOMS: atom_id res chain seq x y z
N MET A 1 -38.16 11.85 -9.25
CA MET A 1 -38.07 10.43 -9.67
C MET A 1 -36.71 10.25 -10.32
N ALA A 2 -35.85 9.36 -9.81
CA ALA A 2 -34.59 9.08 -10.47
C ALA A 2 -34.88 8.34 -11.79
N GLU A 3 -34.33 8.86 -12.88
CA GLU A 3 -34.41 8.26 -14.21
C GLU A 3 -33.80 6.85 -14.19
N ALA A 4 -34.45 5.89 -14.86
CA ALA A 4 -34.00 4.50 -14.89
C ALA A 4 -32.58 4.44 -15.51
N PRO A 5 -31.64 3.72 -14.88
CA PRO A 5 -30.25 3.79 -15.30
C PRO A 5 -30.06 3.06 -16.64
N THR A 6 -29.37 3.71 -17.58
CA THR A 6 -29.08 3.20 -18.93
C THR A 6 -28.00 2.12 -18.91
N GLU A 7 -27.99 1.22 -19.90
CA GLU A 7 -26.92 0.21 -20.03
C GLU A 7 -25.60 0.79 -20.55
N ALA A 8 -25.66 1.75 -21.47
CA ALA A 8 -24.48 2.45 -21.96
C ALA A 8 -23.97 3.50 -20.94
N PRO A 9 -22.65 3.74 -20.86
CA PRO A 9 -22.10 4.86 -20.09
C PRO A 9 -22.67 6.19 -20.59
N THR A 10 -23.04 7.06 -19.66
CA THR A 10 -23.46 8.43 -19.94
C THR A 10 -22.26 9.40 -19.88
N GLU A 11 -22.46 10.65 -20.29
CA GLU A 11 -21.45 11.71 -20.09
C GLU A 11 -21.12 11.92 -18.60
N GLU A 12 -22.10 11.74 -17.70
CA GLU A 12 -21.88 11.79 -16.25
C GLU A 12 -20.97 10.65 -15.78
N ASP A 13 -21.19 9.43 -16.31
CA ASP A 13 -20.32 8.29 -16.02
C ASP A 13 -18.90 8.54 -16.51
N GLU A 14 -18.72 9.12 -17.70
CA GLU A 14 -17.41 9.51 -18.23
C GLU A 14 -16.73 10.55 -17.34
N ARG A 15 -17.44 11.61 -16.93
CA ARG A 15 -16.89 12.63 -16.01
C ARG A 15 -16.47 12.02 -14.68
N ALA A 16 -17.32 11.17 -14.09
CA ALA A 16 -17.02 10.48 -12.84
C ALA A 16 -15.78 9.58 -12.98
N PHE A 17 -15.68 8.85 -14.09
CA PHE A 17 -14.54 8.00 -14.41
C PHE A 17 -13.24 8.80 -14.53
N PHE A 18 -13.23 9.89 -15.30
CA PHE A 18 -12.04 10.72 -15.42
C PHE A 18 -11.63 11.36 -14.09
N ALA A 19 -12.59 11.82 -13.28
CA ALA A 19 -12.31 12.40 -11.98
C ALA A 19 -11.61 11.41 -11.03
N ILE A 20 -12.04 10.14 -11.00
CA ILE A 20 -11.44 9.14 -10.10
C ILE A 20 -10.11 8.57 -10.64
N THR A 21 -9.82 8.73 -11.93
CA THR A 21 -8.55 8.32 -12.55
C THR A 21 -7.55 9.47 -12.75
N ALA A 22 -7.94 10.72 -12.49
CA ALA A 22 -7.12 11.91 -12.75
C ALA A 22 -5.84 11.94 -11.90
N THR A 23 -4.68 11.90 -12.55
CA THR A 23 -3.37 11.96 -11.88
C THR A 23 -2.74 13.35 -11.88
N GLN A 24 -3.33 14.30 -12.60
CA GLN A 24 -2.88 15.69 -12.60
C GLN A 24 -3.43 16.40 -11.37
N LEU A 25 -2.56 17.17 -10.70
CA LEU A 25 -2.91 17.99 -9.55
C LEU A 25 -3.30 19.39 -10.00
N THR A 26 -4.30 19.98 -9.35
CA THR A 26 -4.54 21.43 -9.47
C THR A 26 -3.53 22.22 -8.63
N PRO A 27 -3.30 23.52 -8.91
CA PRO A 27 -2.42 24.35 -8.08
C PRO A 27 -2.80 24.36 -6.59
N GLU A 28 -4.09 24.31 -6.27
CA GLU A 28 -4.57 24.22 -4.89
C GLU A 28 -4.22 22.88 -4.24
N GLU A 29 -4.34 21.77 -4.99
CA GLU A 29 -3.93 20.44 -4.52
C GLU A 29 -2.41 20.35 -4.33
N GLU A 30 -1.62 20.95 -5.21
CA GLU A 30 -0.16 21.03 -5.05
C GLU A 30 0.22 21.80 -3.79
N ALA A 31 -0.40 22.95 -3.55
CA ALA A 31 -0.19 23.75 -2.34
C ALA A 31 -0.59 22.98 -1.08
N PHE A 32 -1.71 22.27 -1.12
CA PHE A 32 -2.17 21.44 -0.01
C PHE A 32 -1.22 20.27 0.28
N ILE A 33 -0.73 19.57 -0.75
CA ILE A 33 0.26 18.50 -0.57
C ILE A 33 1.56 19.04 0.01
N ALA A 34 2.02 20.21 -0.43
CA ALA A 34 3.27 20.79 0.08
C ALA A 34 3.16 21.27 1.54
N ALA A 35 1.95 21.56 2.03
CA ALA A 35 1.72 22.06 3.39
C ALA A 35 1.45 20.91 4.39
N PRO A 36 2.38 20.62 5.33
CA PRO A 36 2.18 19.55 6.30
C PRO A 36 1.10 19.90 7.33
N SER A 37 0.48 18.86 7.92
CA SER A 37 -0.49 19.05 9.01
C SER A 37 0.16 19.36 10.36
N GLU A 38 1.44 19.02 10.51
CA GLU A 38 2.22 19.19 11.73
C GLU A 38 3.65 19.60 11.37
N VAL A 39 4.28 20.41 12.23
CA VAL A 39 5.69 20.83 12.08
C VAL A 39 6.44 20.45 13.36
N LEU A 40 7.47 19.62 13.20
CA LEU A 40 8.21 18.97 14.28
C LEU A 40 9.65 19.49 14.37
N HIS A 41 9.81 20.73 14.85
CA HIS A 41 11.09 21.39 15.05
C HIS A 41 12.10 20.62 15.90
N ARG A 42 11.64 19.77 16.83
CA ARG A 42 12.52 19.04 17.75
C ARG A 42 12.95 17.68 17.22
N GLN A 43 12.44 17.24 16.07
CA GLN A 43 12.81 15.95 15.49
C GLN A 43 14.01 16.11 14.55
N GLU A 44 15.21 16.09 15.13
CA GLU A 44 16.48 16.23 14.39
C GLU A 44 16.82 15.00 13.52
N ARG A 45 16.12 13.87 13.74
CA ARG A 45 16.35 12.61 13.03
C ARG A 45 15.07 12.04 12.45
N VAL A 46 15.05 11.78 11.15
CA VAL A 46 13.87 11.30 10.42
C VAL A 46 14.13 9.92 9.82
N LEU A 47 13.26 8.96 10.09
CA LEU A 47 13.30 7.62 9.51
C LEU A 47 11.95 7.35 8.85
N ALA A 48 11.92 7.03 7.57
CA ALA A 48 10.69 6.70 6.85
C ALA A 48 11.00 5.71 5.73
N LEU A 49 10.68 4.43 5.93
CA LEU A 49 11.07 3.35 5.01
C LEU A 49 9.88 2.67 4.34
N HIS A 50 8.66 3.10 4.64
CA HIS A 50 7.46 2.52 4.10
C HIS A 50 6.39 3.59 3.95
N TRP A 51 6.28 4.10 2.74
CA TRP A 51 5.31 5.12 2.33
C TRP A 51 5.22 5.14 0.82
N HIS A 52 4.06 5.53 0.29
CA HIS A 52 3.67 5.38 -1.10
C HIS A 52 3.46 6.75 -1.76
N PRO A 53 4.29 7.15 -2.73
CA PRO A 53 4.12 8.42 -3.44
C PRO A 53 2.87 8.41 -4.34
N GLU A 54 2.51 7.24 -4.88
CA GLU A 54 1.41 7.07 -5.84
C GLU A 54 1.58 8.04 -7.02
N TYR A 55 0.55 8.81 -7.39
CA TYR A 55 0.65 9.77 -8.49
C TYR A 55 1.17 11.14 -8.07
N VAL A 56 1.45 11.35 -6.78
CA VAL A 56 1.89 12.66 -6.28
C VAL A 56 3.36 12.88 -6.65
N PRO A 57 3.71 14.01 -7.31
CA PRO A 57 5.09 14.30 -7.69
C PRO A 57 6.05 14.30 -6.50
N MET A 58 7.20 13.63 -6.68
CA MET A 58 8.20 13.47 -5.63
C MET A 58 8.72 14.80 -5.08
N GLU A 59 8.85 15.82 -5.94
CA GLU A 59 9.29 17.16 -5.52
C GLU A 59 8.33 17.84 -4.55
N LEU A 60 7.02 17.63 -4.68
CA LEU A 60 6.04 18.16 -3.73
C LEU A 60 6.11 17.43 -2.39
N ILE A 61 6.33 16.11 -2.44
CA ILE A 61 6.49 15.28 -1.25
C ILE A 61 7.75 15.69 -0.48
N LYS A 62 8.86 15.94 -1.19
CA LYS A 62 10.09 16.45 -0.61
C LYS A 62 9.88 17.77 0.13
N LYS A 63 9.20 18.74 -0.50
CA LYS A 63 8.83 20.01 0.15
C LYS A 63 8.02 19.78 1.43
N ARG A 64 7.05 18.85 1.39
CA ARG A 64 6.25 18.50 2.57
C ARG A 64 7.12 17.94 3.71
N ILE A 65 8.01 17.00 3.40
CA ILE A 65 8.91 16.38 4.40
C ILE A 65 9.83 17.46 5.02
N GLU A 66 10.44 18.31 4.19
CA GLU A 66 11.30 19.42 4.64
C GLU A 66 10.52 20.41 5.52
N ALA A 67 9.28 20.75 5.14
CA ALA A 67 8.41 21.60 5.95
C ALA A 67 7.94 20.92 7.25
N THR A 68 7.82 19.60 7.28
CA THR A 68 7.46 18.83 8.48
C THR A 68 8.62 18.80 9.47
N PHE A 69 9.87 18.69 8.99
CA PHE A 69 11.07 18.57 9.81
C PHE A 69 12.12 19.63 9.45
N PRO A 70 11.86 20.92 9.73
CA PRO A 70 12.71 22.03 9.29
C PRO A 70 14.14 21.97 9.84
N ASP A 71 14.32 21.37 11.03
CA ASP A 71 15.58 21.28 11.74
C ASP A 71 16.20 19.86 11.67
N CYS A 72 15.81 19.07 10.65
CA CYS A 72 16.32 17.71 10.45
C CYS A 72 17.82 17.70 10.12
N ALA A 73 18.65 17.17 11.04
CA ALA A 73 20.09 17.02 10.84
C ALA A 73 20.47 15.70 10.16
N GLN A 74 19.64 14.66 10.30
CA GLN A 74 19.92 13.34 9.75
C GLN A 74 18.63 12.64 9.31
N SER A 75 18.62 12.07 8.11
CA SER A 75 17.46 11.32 7.64
C SER A 75 17.81 10.05 6.87
N LEU A 76 16.90 9.08 6.94
CA LEU A 76 16.84 7.95 6.01
C LEU A 76 15.39 7.79 5.56
N VAL A 77 15.12 8.27 4.35
CA VAL A 77 13.79 8.27 3.74
C VAL A 77 13.86 7.48 2.45
N ILE A 78 13.09 6.38 2.37
CA ILE A 78 13.06 5.49 1.22
C ILE A 78 11.59 5.24 0.85
N PRO A 79 11.13 5.66 -0.35
CA PRO A 79 9.78 5.41 -0.81
C PRO A 79 9.63 3.96 -1.20
N THR A 80 8.40 3.48 -1.10
CA THR A 80 8.00 2.16 -1.53
C THR A 80 6.71 2.30 -2.32
N GLN A 81 6.62 1.65 -3.47
CA GLN A 81 5.37 1.56 -4.22
C GLN A 81 5.10 0.09 -4.52
N HIS A 82 3.83 -0.31 -4.50
CA HIS A 82 3.46 -1.71 -4.80
C HIS A 82 3.97 -2.14 -6.19
N ASN A 83 4.93 -3.05 -6.19
CA ASN A 83 5.53 -3.65 -7.39
C ASN A 83 6.10 -2.62 -8.39
N GLN A 84 6.55 -1.47 -7.90
CA GLN A 84 7.22 -0.45 -8.69
C GLN A 84 8.38 0.14 -7.91
N ILE A 85 9.56 0.15 -8.53
CA ILE A 85 10.72 0.80 -7.93
C ILE A 85 10.53 2.31 -8.02
N THR A 86 10.72 2.98 -6.90
CA THR A 86 10.68 4.44 -6.77
C THR A 86 11.94 4.93 -6.08
N THR A 87 12.33 6.17 -6.34
CA THR A 87 13.59 6.74 -5.87
C THR A 87 13.35 8.02 -5.09
N TYR A 88 14.09 8.20 -4.00
CA TYR A 88 14.17 9.45 -3.24
C TYR A 88 15.62 9.70 -2.83
N GLY A 89 16.18 10.79 -3.36
CA GLY A 89 17.59 11.09 -3.16
C GLY A 89 18.50 9.95 -3.61
N GLU A 90 19.32 9.44 -2.70
CA GLU A 90 20.31 8.41 -2.99
C GLU A 90 19.79 6.97 -2.83
N PHE A 91 18.51 6.79 -2.46
CA PHE A 91 17.93 5.49 -2.19
C PHE A 91 16.73 5.21 -3.09
N ALA A 92 16.53 3.94 -3.39
CA ALA A 92 15.38 3.42 -4.08
C ALA A 92 14.71 2.33 -3.24
N GLY A 93 13.40 2.19 -3.42
CA GLY A 93 12.61 1.21 -2.71
C GLY A 93 11.37 0.75 -3.45
N VAL A 94 10.86 -0.41 -3.02
CA VAL A 94 9.68 -1.06 -3.56
C VAL A 94 9.04 -1.95 -2.50
N GLU A 95 7.71 -2.00 -2.48
CA GLU A 95 6.97 -3.03 -1.74
C GLU A 95 6.54 -4.13 -2.70
N VAL A 96 7.04 -5.34 -2.50
CA VAL A 96 6.86 -6.47 -3.40
C VAL A 96 5.78 -7.40 -2.87
N ASP A 97 4.74 -7.64 -3.66
CA ASP A 97 3.79 -8.73 -3.39
C ASP A 97 4.45 -10.07 -3.76
N CYS A 98 4.55 -11.00 -2.80
CA CYS A 98 5.16 -12.30 -3.00
C CYS A 98 4.35 -13.42 -2.33
N TYR A 99 4.69 -14.67 -2.64
CA TYR A 99 4.06 -15.85 -2.06
C TYR A 99 4.95 -16.47 -0.98
N SER A 100 4.37 -16.74 0.19
CA SER A 100 5.02 -17.54 1.23
C SER A 100 4.50 -18.97 1.19
N SER A 101 5.35 -19.90 0.75
CA SER A 101 5.03 -21.32 0.65
C SER A 101 4.73 -21.97 2.01
N GLY A 102 5.43 -21.54 3.07
CA GLY A 102 5.23 -22.08 4.42
C GLY A 102 3.83 -21.82 4.99
N PHE A 103 3.14 -20.78 4.51
CA PHE A 103 1.82 -20.38 5.02
C PHE A 103 0.73 -20.39 3.97
N ASN A 104 1.09 -20.72 2.72
CA ASN A 104 0.19 -20.72 1.58
C ASN A 104 -0.60 -19.40 1.43
N GLN A 105 0.10 -18.27 1.54
CA GLN A 105 -0.53 -16.95 1.48
C GLN A 105 0.35 -15.91 0.78
N LYS A 106 -0.30 -14.87 0.24
CA LYS A 106 0.37 -13.65 -0.20
C LYS A 106 0.99 -12.96 1.02
N VAL A 107 2.24 -12.56 0.92
CA VAL A 107 2.93 -11.68 1.87
C VAL A 107 3.56 -10.51 1.12
N GLN A 108 4.13 -9.57 1.86
CA GLN A 108 4.85 -8.43 1.29
C GLN A 108 6.25 -8.33 1.87
N LEU A 109 7.17 -7.77 1.08
CA LEU A 109 8.52 -7.44 1.49
C LEU A 109 8.83 -6.03 1.01
N LEU A 110 9.53 -5.24 1.82
CA LEU A 110 10.13 -4.00 1.35
C LEU A 110 11.56 -4.29 0.93
N ILE A 111 11.93 -3.87 -0.28
CA ILE A 111 13.28 -3.97 -0.80
C ILE A 111 13.83 -2.56 -0.94
N HIS A 112 14.97 -2.29 -0.31
CA HIS A 112 15.62 -0.99 -0.28
C HIS A 112 17.06 -1.09 -0.77
N PHE A 113 17.54 -0.13 -1.55
CA PHE A 113 18.91 -0.15 -2.06
C PHE A 113 19.36 1.26 -2.47
N ARG A 114 20.67 1.42 -2.74
CA ARG A 114 21.22 2.67 -3.29
C ARG A 114 20.71 2.87 -4.71
N ALA A 115 20.24 4.07 -5.04
CA ALA A 115 19.69 4.39 -6.36
C ALA A 115 20.69 4.11 -7.51
N GLU A 116 21.99 4.24 -7.26
CA GLU A 116 23.06 3.89 -8.21
C GLU A 116 23.06 2.41 -8.64
N ARG A 117 22.43 1.52 -7.87
CA ARG A 117 22.34 0.08 -8.16
C ARG A 117 21.11 -0.28 -9.00
N LEU A 118 20.30 0.71 -9.41
CA LEU A 118 19.07 0.48 -10.17
C LEU A 118 19.32 -0.32 -11.47
N GLU A 119 20.43 -0.06 -12.15
CA GLU A 119 20.82 -0.78 -13.38
C GLU A 119 21.08 -2.27 -13.13
N ARG A 120 21.45 -2.65 -11.90
CA ARG A 120 21.70 -4.04 -11.49
C ARG A 120 20.42 -4.77 -11.08
N ALA A 121 19.31 -4.05 -10.85
CA ALA A 121 18.03 -4.61 -10.40
C ALA A 121 17.13 -5.06 -11.57
N GLY A 122 17.71 -5.43 -12.73
CA GLY A 122 16.95 -5.76 -13.94
C GLY A 122 16.04 -6.99 -13.80
N VAL A 123 16.50 -8.04 -13.11
CA VAL A 123 15.68 -9.24 -12.84
C VAL A 123 14.57 -8.89 -11.86
N LEU A 124 14.87 -8.20 -10.75
CA LEU A 124 13.84 -7.66 -9.86
C LEU A 124 12.79 -6.84 -10.62
N ALA A 125 13.19 -5.90 -11.49
CA ALA A 125 12.26 -5.10 -12.28
C ALA A 125 11.33 -5.96 -13.15
N ALA A 126 11.85 -7.04 -13.76
CA ALA A 126 11.04 -7.99 -14.52
C ALA A 126 10.05 -8.77 -13.62
N MET A 127 10.48 -9.18 -12.43
CA MET A 127 9.62 -9.84 -11.44
C MET A 127 8.47 -8.91 -11.03
N LEU A 128 8.77 -7.65 -10.74
CA LEU A 128 7.79 -6.63 -10.35
C LEU A 128 6.79 -6.37 -11.48
N ALA A 129 7.25 -6.23 -12.72
CA ALA A 129 6.37 -6.05 -13.87
C ALA A 129 5.44 -7.24 -14.10
N HIS A 130 5.91 -8.47 -13.86
CA HIS A 130 5.07 -9.67 -13.89
C HIS A 130 3.99 -9.59 -12.81
N THR A 131 4.38 -9.34 -11.56
CA THR A 131 3.45 -9.24 -10.42
C THR A 131 2.44 -8.11 -10.61
N ALA A 132 2.85 -6.95 -11.11
CA ALA A 132 1.97 -5.80 -11.37
C ALA A 132 0.89 -6.15 -12.43
N ARG A 133 1.30 -6.76 -13.55
CA ARG A 133 0.35 -7.23 -14.58
C ARG A 133 -0.61 -8.26 -14.03
N TYR A 134 -0.12 -9.22 -13.26
CA TYR A 134 -0.95 -10.22 -12.62
C TYR A 134 -1.95 -9.57 -11.64
N ARG A 135 -1.51 -8.66 -10.78
CA ARG A 135 -2.39 -7.93 -9.85
C ARG A 135 -3.47 -7.13 -10.57
N ALA A 136 -3.19 -6.60 -11.76
CA ALA A 136 -4.18 -5.90 -12.57
C ALA A 136 -5.31 -6.84 -13.06
N THR A 137 -5.05 -8.13 -13.29
CA THR A 137 -6.10 -9.09 -13.70
C THR A 137 -7.18 -9.26 -12.63
N GLN A 138 -6.83 -9.07 -11.35
CA GLN A 138 -7.78 -9.13 -10.24
C GLN A 138 -8.93 -8.12 -10.39
N LEU A 139 -8.66 -6.91 -10.91
CA LEU A 139 -9.70 -5.91 -11.18
C LEU A 139 -10.66 -6.42 -12.26
N PHE A 140 -10.13 -7.00 -13.33
CA PHE A 140 -10.94 -7.51 -14.43
C PHE A 140 -11.74 -8.75 -14.04
N GLU A 141 -11.18 -9.65 -13.24
CA GLU A 141 -11.93 -10.76 -12.63
C GLU A 141 -13.04 -10.24 -11.71
N PHE A 142 -12.73 -9.24 -10.90
CA PHE A 142 -13.72 -8.60 -10.02
C PHE A 142 -14.88 -7.98 -10.81
N LEU A 143 -14.58 -7.26 -11.89
CA LEU A 143 -15.58 -6.69 -12.79
C LEU A 143 -16.34 -7.75 -13.58
N ALA A 144 -15.69 -8.85 -13.98
CA ALA A 144 -16.34 -9.96 -14.67
C ALA A 144 -17.40 -10.62 -13.79
N VAL A 145 -17.09 -10.89 -12.52
CA VAL A 145 -18.07 -11.43 -11.57
C VAL A 145 -19.19 -10.41 -11.32
N LEU A 146 -18.85 -9.14 -11.01
CA LEU A 146 -19.87 -8.12 -10.74
C LEU A 146 -20.80 -7.87 -11.93
N SER A 147 -20.29 -7.84 -13.16
CA SER A 147 -21.06 -7.61 -14.38
C SER A 147 -21.92 -8.81 -14.81
N GLY A 148 -21.81 -9.95 -14.10
CA GLY A 148 -22.54 -11.18 -14.39
C GLY A 148 -21.94 -12.00 -15.52
N ARG A 149 -20.67 -11.79 -15.90
CA ARG A 149 -19.98 -12.70 -16.83
C ARG A 149 -19.68 -14.06 -16.18
N ASP A 150 -19.60 -14.09 -14.86
CA ASP A 150 -19.56 -15.31 -14.04
C ASP A 150 -20.80 -15.35 -13.11
N GLU A 151 -21.93 -15.78 -13.66
CA GLU A 151 -23.21 -15.85 -12.93
C GLU A 151 -23.16 -16.82 -11.74
N GLN A 152 -22.35 -17.88 -11.82
CA GLN A 152 -22.24 -18.86 -10.74
C GLN A 152 -21.61 -18.22 -9.51
N ARG A 153 -20.46 -17.55 -9.65
CA ARG A 153 -19.81 -16.85 -8.52
C ARG A 153 -20.65 -15.71 -8.01
N LEU A 154 -21.29 -14.94 -8.90
CA LEU A 154 -22.14 -13.82 -8.50
C LEU A 154 -23.36 -14.30 -7.69
N SER A 155 -24.02 -15.37 -8.15
CA SER A 155 -25.17 -15.96 -7.46
C SER A 155 -24.81 -16.51 -6.08
N GLN A 156 -23.64 -17.14 -5.95
CA GLN A 156 -23.15 -17.61 -4.65
C GLN A 156 -22.96 -16.45 -3.67
N VAL A 157 -22.29 -15.36 -4.08
CA VAL A 157 -22.09 -14.20 -3.20
C VAL A 157 -23.41 -13.51 -2.87
N ALA A 158 -24.35 -13.45 -3.83
CA ALA A 158 -25.69 -12.93 -3.58
C ALA A 158 -26.45 -13.73 -2.51
N ALA A 159 -26.37 -15.06 -2.58
CA ALA A 159 -26.95 -15.95 -1.57
C ALA A 159 -26.29 -15.77 -0.19
N ASP A 160 -24.95 -15.74 -0.16
CA ASP A 160 -24.18 -15.61 1.09
C ASP A 160 -24.42 -14.27 1.80
N THR A 161 -24.69 -13.21 1.03
CA THR A 161 -24.89 -11.85 1.56
C THR A 161 -26.36 -11.47 1.77
N GLY A 162 -27.31 -12.24 1.23
CA GLY A 162 -28.73 -11.88 1.23
C GLY A 162 -29.02 -10.57 0.49
N ALA A 163 -28.19 -10.21 -0.50
CA ALA A 163 -28.31 -8.95 -1.22
C ALA A 163 -29.63 -8.88 -2.02
N ALA A 164 -30.35 -7.77 -1.88
CA ALA A 164 -31.59 -7.56 -2.62
C ALA A 164 -31.33 -7.45 -4.13
N GLU A 165 -32.30 -7.85 -4.95
CA GLU A 165 -32.21 -7.82 -6.42
C GLU A 165 -31.86 -6.44 -6.98
N GLU A 166 -32.41 -5.37 -6.38
CA GLU A 166 -32.05 -3.98 -6.70
C GLU A 166 -30.54 -3.72 -6.54
N THR A 167 -29.93 -4.23 -5.47
CA THR A 167 -28.50 -4.04 -5.17
C THR A 167 -27.64 -4.78 -6.19
N ILE A 168 -28.01 -6.02 -6.52
CA ILE A 168 -27.30 -6.84 -7.50
C ILE A 168 -27.40 -6.21 -8.89
N ARG A 169 -28.61 -5.79 -9.30
CA ARG A 169 -28.85 -5.13 -10.59
C ARG A 169 -28.04 -3.85 -10.73
N PHE A 170 -28.01 -3.01 -9.69
CA PHE A 170 -27.24 -1.77 -9.69
C PHE A 170 -25.73 -2.05 -9.80
N ALA A 171 -25.21 -2.98 -8.99
CA ALA A 171 -23.80 -3.37 -9.05
C ALA A 171 -23.40 -3.88 -10.45
N ARG A 172 -24.25 -4.73 -11.04
CA ARG A 172 -24.05 -5.31 -12.37
C ARG A 172 -24.01 -4.25 -13.46
N LEU A 173 -24.95 -3.32 -13.43
CA LEU A 173 -25.04 -2.25 -14.39
C LEU A 173 -23.80 -1.34 -14.38
N HIS A 174 -23.41 -0.86 -13.20
CA HIS A 174 -22.25 0.02 -13.08
C HIS A 174 -20.93 -0.71 -13.34
N ALA A 175 -20.83 -2.02 -13.06
CA ALA A 175 -19.68 -2.82 -13.47
C ALA A 175 -19.57 -2.94 -15.00
N ARG A 176 -20.69 -3.12 -15.73
CA ARG A 176 -20.70 -3.13 -17.19
C ARG A 176 -20.29 -1.78 -17.78
N LYS A 177 -20.82 -0.68 -17.24
CA LYS A 177 -20.41 0.68 -17.64
C LYS A 177 -18.91 0.90 -17.43
N LEU A 178 -18.40 0.50 -16.28
CA LEU A 178 -16.98 0.64 -15.96
C LEU A 178 -16.09 -0.21 -16.89
N LEU A 179 -16.52 -1.43 -17.25
CA LEU A 179 -15.83 -2.23 -18.28
C LEU A 179 -15.78 -1.51 -19.64
N THR A 180 -16.91 -0.95 -20.09
CA THR A 180 -16.95 -0.20 -21.36
C THR A 180 -16.03 1.03 -21.33
N LEU A 181 -15.97 1.74 -20.20
CA LEU A 181 -15.10 2.92 -20.03
C LEU A 181 -13.62 2.52 -20.00
N LEU A 182 -13.28 1.41 -19.32
CA LEU A 182 -11.93 0.87 -19.32
C LEU A 182 -11.47 0.46 -20.72
N ASP A 183 -12.33 -0.22 -21.49
CA ASP A 183 -12.02 -0.61 -22.86
C ASP A 183 -11.88 0.62 -23.78
N LYS A 184 -12.78 1.60 -23.66
CA LYS A 184 -12.76 2.85 -24.45
C LYS A 184 -11.49 3.68 -24.21
N HIS A 185 -10.97 3.69 -22.98
CA HIS A 185 -9.86 4.54 -22.56
C HIS A 185 -8.57 3.79 -22.25
N ALA A 186 -8.47 2.51 -22.60
CA ALA A 186 -7.31 1.66 -22.28
C ALA A 186 -5.96 2.27 -22.69
N GLY A 187 -5.91 3.02 -23.79
CA GLY A 187 -4.68 3.65 -24.31
C GLY A 187 -4.20 4.90 -23.55
N VAL A 188 -5.03 5.50 -22.68
CA VAL A 188 -4.70 6.74 -21.96
C VAL A 188 -4.70 6.59 -20.45
N LEU A 189 -5.12 5.43 -19.94
CA LEU A 189 -5.21 5.20 -18.50
C LEU A 189 -3.84 4.95 -17.88
N PRO A 190 -3.51 5.64 -16.78
CA PRO A 190 -2.35 5.30 -15.96
C PRO A 190 -2.49 3.86 -15.42
N GLN A 191 -1.42 3.07 -15.48
CA GLN A 191 -1.44 1.69 -14.96
C GLN A 191 -1.85 1.64 -13.48
N ASP A 192 -1.44 2.63 -12.69
CA ASP A 192 -1.78 2.73 -11.27
C ASP A 192 -3.28 2.94 -11.00
N ALA A 193 -4.07 3.36 -11.99
CA ALA A 193 -5.52 3.48 -11.85
C ALA A 193 -6.23 2.10 -11.88
N LEU A 194 -5.58 1.06 -12.41
CA LEU A 194 -6.15 -0.28 -12.60
C LEU A 194 -6.11 -1.12 -11.31
N LYS A 195 -6.80 -0.64 -10.28
CA LYS A 195 -6.90 -1.27 -8.96
C LYS A 195 -8.35 -1.44 -8.55
N ASN A 196 -8.64 -2.39 -7.66
CA ASN A 196 -10.01 -2.62 -7.12
C ASN A 196 -10.65 -1.36 -6.48
N LYS A 197 -9.84 -0.37 -6.06
CA LYS A 197 -10.32 0.92 -5.53
C LYS A 197 -11.13 1.69 -6.59
N LEU A 198 -10.86 1.47 -7.88
CA LEU A 198 -11.59 2.08 -9.00
C LEU A 198 -13.09 1.76 -8.94
N VAL A 199 -13.47 0.50 -8.69
CA VAL A 199 -14.87 0.09 -8.58
C VAL A 199 -15.56 0.83 -7.43
N ARG A 200 -14.90 0.91 -6.27
CA ARG A 200 -15.45 1.64 -5.12
C ARG A 200 -15.63 3.12 -5.44
N GLY A 201 -14.61 3.77 -6.00
CA GLY A 201 -14.67 5.20 -6.36
C GLY A 201 -15.75 5.48 -7.41
N PHE A 202 -15.88 4.62 -8.41
CA PHE A 202 -16.90 4.77 -9.45
C PHE A 202 -18.32 4.62 -8.91
N LEU A 203 -18.54 3.68 -7.99
CA LEU A 203 -19.82 3.54 -7.28
C LEU A 203 -20.09 4.72 -6.34
N ASP A 204 -19.07 5.23 -5.66
CA ASP A 204 -19.18 6.37 -4.74
C ASP A 204 -19.63 7.65 -5.46
N ALA A 205 -19.10 7.87 -6.67
CA ALA A 205 -19.48 9.00 -7.53
C ALA A 205 -20.96 9.00 -7.93
N GLN A 206 -21.69 7.89 -7.72
CA GLN A 206 -23.11 7.76 -8.01
C GLN A 206 -24.02 8.25 -6.85
N ARG A 207 -23.46 8.54 -5.67
CA ARG A 207 -24.23 8.99 -4.49
C ARG A 207 -25.13 10.19 -4.76
N PRO A 208 -24.68 11.27 -5.46
CA PRO A 208 -25.53 12.43 -5.70
C PRO A 208 -26.82 12.09 -6.47
N ARG A 209 -26.79 11.08 -7.35
CA ARG A 209 -27.92 10.71 -8.21
C ARG A 209 -28.83 9.66 -7.59
N TYR A 210 -28.26 8.66 -6.92
CA TYR A 210 -29.00 7.48 -6.45
C TYR A 210 -29.12 7.37 -4.93
N GLY A 211 -28.49 8.29 -4.20
CA GLY A 211 -28.59 8.41 -2.75
C GLY A 211 -27.66 7.49 -1.97
N GLU A 212 -27.31 7.96 -0.76
CA GLU A 212 -26.37 7.30 0.16
C GLU A 212 -26.72 5.85 0.46
N ARG A 213 -28.00 5.58 0.76
CA ARG A 213 -28.45 4.26 1.23
C ARG A 213 -28.26 3.16 0.19
N LEU A 214 -28.57 3.45 -1.08
CA LEU A 214 -28.41 2.46 -2.15
C LEU A 214 -26.93 2.22 -2.44
N VAL A 215 -26.13 3.28 -2.60
CA VAL A 215 -24.70 3.16 -2.90
C VAL A 215 -23.95 2.42 -1.79
N THR A 216 -24.24 2.71 -0.51
CA THR A 216 -23.61 2.00 0.61
C THR A 216 -23.92 0.49 0.60
N ARG A 217 -25.17 0.09 0.32
CA ARG A 217 -25.53 -1.34 0.17
C ARG A 217 -24.78 -2.00 -0.99
N VAL A 218 -24.69 -1.31 -2.13
CA VAL A 218 -23.98 -1.81 -3.32
C VAL A 218 -22.47 -1.92 -3.05
N GLN A 219 -21.86 -0.96 -2.37
CA GLN A 219 -20.45 -1.02 -2.02
C GLN A 219 -20.15 -2.19 -1.06
N ALA A 220 -21.04 -2.46 -0.10
CA ALA A 220 -20.92 -3.63 0.78
C ALA A 220 -21.00 -4.95 -0.02
N PHE A 221 -21.96 -5.07 -0.94
CA PHE A 221 -22.07 -6.22 -1.83
C PHE A 221 -20.83 -6.38 -2.73
N ALA A 222 -20.38 -5.30 -3.35
CA ALA A 222 -19.18 -5.29 -4.18
C ALA A 222 -17.92 -5.67 -3.39
N GLN A 223 -17.81 -5.25 -2.12
CA GLN A 223 -16.74 -5.66 -1.24
C GLN A 223 -16.79 -7.17 -0.94
N ALA A 224 -17.97 -7.76 -0.75
CA ALA A 224 -18.10 -9.22 -0.59
C ALA A 224 -17.66 -9.98 -1.85
N VAL A 225 -18.06 -9.51 -3.04
CA VAL A 225 -17.61 -10.09 -4.31
C VAL A 225 -16.09 -10.00 -4.44
N LYS A 226 -15.50 -8.83 -4.13
CA LYS A 226 -14.04 -8.63 -4.12
C LYS A 226 -13.34 -9.60 -3.17
N LEU A 227 -13.84 -9.81 -1.96
CA LEU A 227 -13.24 -10.74 -1.00
C LEU A 227 -13.26 -12.18 -1.55
N ARG A 228 -14.36 -12.59 -2.19
CA ARG A 228 -14.46 -13.90 -2.83
C ARG A 228 -13.46 -14.07 -3.98
N VAL A 229 -13.33 -13.06 -4.84
CA VAL A 229 -12.33 -13.04 -5.94
C VAL A 229 -10.92 -13.12 -5.38
N LYS A 230 -10.59 -12.33 -4.35
CA LYS A 230 -9.27 -12.38 -3.70
C LYS A 230 -8.95 -13.74 -3.10
N ALA A 231 -9.92 -14.43 -2.50
CA ALA A 231 -9.72 -15.75 -1.90
C ALA A 231 -9.44 -16.85 -2.95
N GLN A 232 -9.87 -16.64 -4.19
CA GLN A 232 -9.67 -17.57 -5.31
C GLN A 232 -8.54 -17.16 -6.24
N PHE A 233 -7.87 -16.03 -5.94
CA PHE A 233 -6.82 -15.47 -6.77
C PHE A 233 -5.58 -16.38 -6.68
N PRO A 234 -5.17 -17.04 -7.78
CA PRO A 234 -4.13 -18.08 -7.70
C PRO A 234 -2.79 -17.56 -7.16
N MET A 235 -2.25 -18.21 -6.14
CA MET A 235 -1.00 -17.75 -5.52
C MET A 235 0.25 -18.10 -6.34
N GLN A 236 0.15 -19.08 -7.24
CA GLN A 236 1.25 -19.64 -8.03
C GLN A 236 1.91 -18.68 -9.03
N TYR A 237 1.30 -17.51 -9.28
CA TYR A 237 1.86 -16.49 -10.17
C TYR A 237 2.68 -15.43 -9.43
N PHE A 238 2.66 -15.42 -8.10
CA PHE A 238 3.60 -14.62 -7.33
C PHE A 238 4.91 -15.37 -7.20
N TYR A 239 6.03 -14.66 -7.36
CA TYR A 239 7.33 -15.18 -6.97
C TYR A 239 7.36 -15.48 -5.48
N ARG A 240 8.12 -16.50 -5.08
CA ARG A 240 8.27 -16.85 -3.67
C ARG A 240 9.03 -15.75 -2.95
N ALA A 241 8.70 -15.54 -1.68
CA ALA A 241 9.45 -14.61 -0.83
C ALA A 241 10.96 -14.92 -0.84
N SER A 242 11.36 -16.19 -0.83
CA SER A 242 12.77 -16.61 -0.91
C SER A 242 13.45 -16.21 -2.23
N GLU A 243 12.74 -16.34 -3.36
CA GLU A 243 13.26 -15.97 -4.69
C GLU A 243 13.47 -14.45 -4.79
N VAL A 244 12.53 -13.67 -4.22
CA VAL A 244 12.64 -12.21 -4.14
C VAL A 244 13.80 -11.80 -3.23
N ILE A 245 13.98 -12.46 -2.09
CA ILE A 245 15.09 -12.19 -1.17
C ILE A 245 16.44 -12.50 -1.83
N GLU A 246 16.56 -13.66 -2.47
CA GLU A 246 17.79 -14.07 -3.16
C GLU A 246 18.20 -13.05 -4.24
N GLU A 247 17.25 -12.65 -5.09
CA GLU A 247 17.47 -11.61 -6.10
C GLU A 247 17.89 -10.28 -5.45
N ALA A 248 17.17 -9.83 -4.42
CA ALA A 248 17.48 -8.60 -3.70
C ALA A 248 18.91 -8.62 -3.12
N ARG A 249 19.34 -9.76 -2.55
CA ARG A 249 20.69 -9.93 -2.01
C ARG A 249 21.75 -9.91 -3.11
N GLY A 250 21.47 -10.45 -4.30
CA GLY A 250 22.41 -10.52 -5.42
C GLY A 250 22.99 -9.17 -5.87
N PHE A 251 22.26 -8.07 -5.64
CA PHE A 251 22.74 -6.71 -5.91
C PHE A 251 22.89 -5.83 -4.67
N GLY A 252 22.89 -6.43 -3.47
CA GLY A 252 23.15 -5.73 -2.22
C GLY A 252 21.98 -4.87 -1.72
N ALA A 253 20.74 -5.30 -1.94
CA ALA A 253 19.58 -4.65 -1.34
C ALA A 253 19.34 -5.14 0.10
N GLY A 254 18.78 -4.23 0.91
CA GLY A 254 18.18 -4.53 2.19
C GLY A 254 16.75 -5.06 2.02
N VAL A 255 16.35 -5.95 2.92
CA VAL A 255 15.02 -6.56 2.95
C VAL A 255 14.36 -6.31 4.30
N VAL A 256 13.14 -5.80 4.30
CA VAL A 256 12.35 -5.54 5.51
C VAL A 256 10.98 -6.21 5.39
N ILE A 257 10.49 -6.75 6.51
CA ILE A 257 9.12 -7.26 6.61
C ILE A 257 8.20 -6.11 7.05
N PRO A 258 7.28 -5.64 6.19
CA PRO A 258 6.29 -4.63 6.58
C PRO A 258 5.12 -5.25 7.36
N HIS A 259 4.44 -4.42 8.16
CA HIS A 259 3.17 -4.70 8.87
C HIS A 259 2.96 -6.18 9.23
N PRO A 260 3.87 -6.81 10.00
CA PRO A 260 3.85 -8.24 10.22
C PRO A 260 2.60 -8.71 10.98
N GLU A 261 1.80 -7.84 11.59
CA GLU A 261 0.45 -8.18 12.07
C GLU A 261 -0.46 -8.75 10.98
N GLN A 262 -0.29 -8.32 9.73
CA GLN A 262 -1.09 -8.79 8.59
C GLN A 262 -0.63 -10.17 8.11
N PHE A 263 0.64 -10.50 8.38
CA PHE A 263 1.31 -11.70 7.89
C PHE A 263 2.08 -12.40 9.00
N TRP A 264 1.56 -12.45 10.23
CA TRP A 264 2.32 -12.86 11.44
C TRP A 264 3.13 -14.14 11.31
N PRO A 265 2.72 -15.18 10.54
CA PRO A 265 3.55 -16.35 10.39
C PRO A 265 4.88 -16.06 9.69
N ILE A 266 5.00 -14.99 8.89
CA ILE A 266 6.25 -14.58 8.23
C ILE A 266 7.40 -14.36 9.23
N LEU A 267 7.09 -13.93 10.44
CA LEU A 267 8.07 -13.77 11.51
C LEU A 267 8.64 -15.11 12.00
N LEU A 268 8.01 -16.24 11.66
CA LEU A 268 8.45 -17.60 11.97
C LEU A 268 9.14 -18.28 10.79
N ALA A 269 9.19 -17.66 9.60
CA ALA A 269 9.80 -18.25 8.41
C ALA A 269 11.33 -18.16 8.39
N ASP A 270 11.93 -17.48 9.38
CA ASP A 270 13.38 -17.24 9.49
C ASP A 270 14.04 -16.77 8.19
N TYR A 271 13.33 -15.89 7.46
CA TYR A 271 13.85 -15.25 6.26
C TYR A 271 15.10 -14.40 6.57
N ASP A 272 16.05 -14.38 5.63
CA ASP A 272 17.22 -13.51 5.66
C ASP A 272 16.84 -12.05 5.41
N VAL A 273 16.32 -11.39 6.45
CA VAL A 273 15.87 -10.00 6.42
C VAL A 273 16.70 -9.12 7.34
N ASP A 274 16.79 -7.83 7.00
CA ASP A 274 17.53 -6.84 7.77
C ASP A 274 16.74 -6.31 8.96
N GLY A 275 15.42 -6.42 8.94
CA GLY A 275 14.56 -6.04 10.04
C GLY A 275 13.08 -6.22 9.74
N CYS A 276 12.26 -5.80 10.69
CA CYS A 276 10.81 -5.84 10.58
C CYS A 276 10.20 -4.53 11.09
N GLU A 277 9.08 -4.16 10.50
CA GLU A 277 8.20 -3.16 11.10
C GLU A 277 7.58 -3.72 12.37
N VAL A 278 7.58 -2.94 13.44
CA VAL A 278 6.98 -3.36 14.72
C VAL A 278 5.85 -2.46 15.16
N TRP A 279 5.71 -1.28 14.58
CA TRP A 279 4.69 -0.34 14.99
C TRP A 279 3.32 -0.75 14.48
N ASN A 280 2.40 -0.99 15.41
CA ASN A 280 0.99 -1.13 15.14
C ASN A 280 0.24 0.05 15.78
N PRO A 281 -0.28 1.01 15.00
CA PRO A 281 -0.97 2.19 15.53
C PRO A 281 -2.26 1.84 16.28
N GLN A 282 -2.84 0.66 16.03
CA GLN A 282 -4.06 0.18 16.68
C GLN A 282 -3.76 -0.62 17.96
N SER A 283 -2.50 -0.97 18.23
CA SER A 283 -2.15 -1.79 19.39
C SER A 283 -0.72 -1.55 19.89
N GLN A 284 -0.61 -0.78 20.98
CA GLN A 284 0.64 -0.64 21.72
C GLN A 284 1.14 -2.00 22.24
N ARG A 285 0.23 -2.84 22.75
CA ARG A 285 0.59 -4.20 23.22
C ARG A 285 1.24 -5.04 22.11
N TYR A 286 0.72 -4.96 20.89
CA TYR A 286 1.31 -5.69 19.76
C TYR A 286 2.68 -5.13 19.38
N THR A 287 2.82 -3.79 19.40
CA THR A 287 4.09 -3.11 19.18
C THR A 287 5.16 -3.57 20.18
N GLU A 288 4.85 -3.56 21.47
CA GLU A 288 5.75 -4.03 22.52
C GLU A 288 6.12 -5.52 22.36
N PHE A 289 5.14 -6.36 22.02
CA PHE A 289 5.37 -7.79 21.79
C PHE A 289 6.34 -8.05 20.64
N LEU A 290 6.21 -7.32 19.53
CA LEU A 290 7.10 -7.45 18.38
C LEU A 290 8.53 -7.00 18.70
N ILE A 291 8.68 -5.86 19.41
CA ILE A 291 9.98 -5.39 19.90
C ILE A 291 10.65 -6.46 20.78
N ASP A 292 9.93 -6.99 21.77
CA ASP A 292 10.45 -8.02 22.67
C ASP A 292 10.80 -9.32 21.91
N THR A 293 10.02 -9.65 20.88
CA THR A 293 10.26 -10.84 20.04
C THR A 293 11.52 -10.69 19.19
N LEU A 294 11.71 -9.56 18.51
CA LEU A 294 12.94 -9.28 17.78
C LEU A 294 14.15 -9.21 18.70
N ALA A 295 14.04 -8.56 19.86
CA ALA A 295 15.11 -8.50 20.85
C ALA A 295 15.53 -9.89 21.33
N ARG A 296 14.56 -10.82 21.53
CA ARG A 296 14.86 -12.23 21.85
C ARG A 296 15.54 -12.96 20.69
N LYS A 297 15.06 -12.79 19.45
CA LYS A 297 15.68 -13.39 18.27
C LYS A 297 17.15 -12.97 18.14
N ASN A 298 17.41 -11.67 18.26
CA ASN A 298 18.76 -11.11 18.20
C ASN A 298 19.67 -11.65 19.31
N ARG A 299 19.19 -11.72 20.56
CA ARG A 299 20.00 -12.27 21.68
C ARG A 299 20.34 -13.75 21.51
N LYS A 300 19.48 -14.53 20.87
CA LYS A 300 19.72 -15.95 20.63
C LYS A 300 20.63 -16.21 19.42
N GLY A 301 20.90 -15.20 18.59
CA GLY A 301 21.71 -15.36 17.38
C GLY A 301 21.10 -16.31 16.37
N TRP A 302 19.76 -16.34 16.26
CA TRP A 302 19.06 -17.22 15.32
C TRP A 302 19.28 -16.86 13.85
N THR A 303 19.67 -15.61 13.59
CA THR A 303 20.01 -15.09 12.27
C THR A 303 21.47 -14.63 12.26
N GLU A 304 22.14 -14.77 11.12
CA GLU A 304 23.54 -14.34 10.97
C GLU A 304 23.72 -12.84 11.22
N ARG A 305 22.72 -12.05 10.84
CA ARG A 305 22.66 -10.60 11.07
C ARG A 305 21.65 -10.26 12.17
N ARG A 306 21.96 -9.21 12.94
CA ARG A 306 21.00 -8.60 13.86
C ARG A 306 19.83 -8.00 13.05
N GLN A 307 18.59 -8.32 13.41
CA GLN A 307 17.42 -7.71 12.81
C GLN A 307 17.14 -6.35 13.45
N LEU A 308 16.92 -5.32 12.62
CA LEU A 308 16.58 -3.96 13.04
C LEU A 308 15.07 -3.81 13.27
N VAL A 309 14.73 -2.85 14.11
CA VAL A 309 13.34 -2.41 14.31
C VAL A 309 13.06 -1.22 13.40
N PHE A 310 11.97 -1.32 12.65
CA PHE A 310 11.42 -0.22 11.86
C PHE A 310 10.02 0.14 12.33
N MET A 311 9.62 1.38 12.07
CA MET A 311 8.23 1.82 12.17
C MET A 311 7.80 2.19 10.75
N GLY A 312 6.75 1.55 10.24
CA GLY A 312 6.21 1.86 8.93
C GLY A 312 5.16 2.96 9.06
N ASP A 313 5.32 4.05 8.33
CA ASP A 313 4.27 5.08 8.28
C ASP A 313 3.07 4.58 7.48
N ASP A 314 3.35 3.80 6.43
CA ASP A 314 2.38 3.31 5.45
C ASP A 314 1.47 4.47 4.99
N THR A 315 2.12 5.62 4.74
CA THR A 315 1.48 6.85 4.29
C THR A 315 1.24 6.75 2.79
N HIS A 316 -0.01 6.91 2.36
CA HIS A 316 -0.39 6.98 0.94
C HIS A 316 -0.71 8.42 0.56
N MET A 317 0.14 9.05 -0.26
CA MET A 317 0.03 10.47 -0.56
C MET A 317 -1.27 10.85 -1.29
N SER A 318 -1.84 9.94 -2.08
CA SER A 318 -3.14 10.20 -2.72
C SER A 318 -4.31 10.26 -1.75
N GLU A 319 -4.22 9.60 -0.58
CA GLU A 319 -5.33 9.61 0.38
C GLU A 319 -5.54 11.02 0.94
N LYS A 320 -4.48 11.84 1.04
CA LYS A 320 -4.60 13.25 1.45
C LYS A 320 -5.53 14.05 0.54
N LEU A 321 -5.56 13.72 -0.75
CA LEU A 321 -6.41 14.37 -1.75
C LEU A 321 -7.77 13.67 -1.90
N ARG A 322 -7.74 12.36 -2.12
CA ARG A 322 -8.91 11.59 -2.59
C ARG A 322 -9.75 10.96 -1.49
N ASN A 323 -9.28 10.93 -0.24
CA ASN A 323 -10.08 10.34 0.82
C ASN A 323 -11.24 11.29 1.18
N PRO A 324 -12.50 10.85 1.09
CA PRO A 324 -13.64 11.66 1.49
C PRO A 324 -13.63 11.95 2.99
N ASP A 325 -13.06 11.04 3.80
CA ASP A 325 -12.92 11.21 5.24
C ASP A 325 -11.56 11.83 5.58
N LYS A 326 -11.56 13.16 5.67
CA LYS A 326 -10.37 13.98 5.97
C LYS A 326 -9.87 13.83 7.41
N THR A 327 -10.63 13.21 8.30
CA THR A 327 -10.21 12.95 9.69
C THR A 327 -9.74 11.52 9.93
N SER A 328 -9.82 10.66 8.92
CA SER A 328 -9.34 9.28 9.04
C SER A 328 -7.83 9.20 9.27
N ASP A 329 -7.39 8.21 10.06
CA ASP A 329 -5.96 7.94 10.34
C ASP A 329 -5.12 7.88 9.06
N LYS A 330 -5.68 7.36 7.96
CA LYS A 330 -4.98 7.28 6.66
C LYS A 330 -4.59 8.63 6.08
N VAL A 331 -5.41 9.66 6.29
CA VAL A 331 -5.13 11.03 5.85
C VAL A 331 -4.11 11.69 6.77
N LEU A 332 -4.23 11.42 8.07
CA LEU A 332 -3.42 12.03 9.12
C LEU A 332 -2.00 11.46 9.23
N ARG A 333 -1.75 10.24 8.74
CA ARG A 333 -0.39 9.67 8.66
C ARG A 333 0.52 10.59 7.84
N GLU A 334 1.69 10.88 8.39
CA GLU A 334 2.74 11.68 7.76
C GLU A 334 4.03 10.87 7.61
N ILE A 335 4.78 11.17 6.55
CA ILE A 335 6.06 10.49 6.28
C ILE A 335 7.04 10.87 7.38
N GLY A 336 7.58 9.87 8.09
CA GLY A 336 8.55 10.05 9.18
C GLY A 336 7.96 10.50 10.52
N VAL A 337 6.63 10.67 10.63
CA VAL A 337 5.96 11.01 11.90
C VAL A 337 5.53 9.73 12.59
N GLN A 338 6.41 9.24 13.45
CA GLN A 338 6.32 7.92 14.07
C GLN A 338 6.28 8.08 15.60
N PRO A 339 5.10 8.36 16.18
CA PRO A 339 4.97 8.67 17.61
C PRO A 339 5.46 7.54 18.52
N ALA A 340 5.51 6.30 18.03
CA ALA A 340 6.07 5.16 18.75
C ALA A 340 7.51 5.37 19.24
N TRP A 341 8.34 6.14 18.53
CA TRP A 341 9.70 6.45 18.98
C TRP A 341 9.76 7.38 20.18
N GLU A 342 8.74 8.24 20.35
CA GLU A 342 8.66 9.23 21.43
C GLU A 342 7.86 8.71 22.63
N ASP A 343 7.11 7.61 22.47
CA ASP A 343 6.46 6.93 23.59
C ASP A 343 7.48 6.39 24.58
N ILE A 344 7.33 6.76 25.86
CA ILE A 344 8.29 6.42 26.92
C ILE A 344 8.40 4.90 27.14
N GLY A 345 7.29 4.17 27.03
CA GLY A 345 7.27 2.72 27.23
C GLY A 345 8.02 1.99 26.12
N ILE A 346 7.69 2.32 24.87
CA ILE A 346 8.33 1.79 23.67
C ILE A 346 9.81 2.16 23.66
N ARG A 347 10.14 3.43 23.88
CA ARG A 347 11.53 3.92 23.86
C ARG A 347 12.41 3.20 24.89
N LYS A 348 11.93 2.98 26.11
CA LYS A 348 12.68 2.21 27.13
C LYS A 348 12.99 0.79 26.66
N ARG A 349 12.03 0.11 26.01
CA ARG A 349 12.22 -1.25 25.48
C ARG A 349 13.22 -1.27 24.33
N LEU A 350 13.11 -0.31 23.40
CA LEU A 350 14.06 -0.16 22.30
C LEU A 350 15.48 0.06 22.81
N LEU A 351 15.67 0.98 23.76
CA LEU A 351 16.96 1.23 24.38
C LEU A 351 17.53 0.00 25.10
N ALA A 352 16.69 -0.76 25.81
CA ALA A 352 17.09 -2.02 26.44
C ALA A 352 17.51 -3.10 25.41
N SER A 353 17.02 -3.00 24.17
CA SER A 353 17.43 -3.84 23.05
C SER A 353 18.61 -3.28 22.24
N GLY A 354 19.19 -2.16 22.69
CA GLY A 354 20.28 -1.45 22.02
C GLY A 354 19.85 -0.77 20.71
N MET A 355 18.59 -0.34 20.61
CA MET A 355 18.05 0.30 19.42
C MET A 355 17.50 1.68 19.78
N ASP A 356 17.81 2.65 18.93
CA ASP A 356 17.16 3.95 18.86
C ASP A 356 17.11 4.38 17.39
N ARG A 357 16.40 5.48 17.11
CA ARG A 357 16.24 5.98 15.74
C ARG A 357 17.58 6.25 15.05
N ALA A 358 18.56 6.79 15.76
CA ALA A 358 19.88 7.12 15.20
C ALA A 358 20.68 5.86 14.85
N CYS A 359 20.68 4.88 15.75
CA CYS A 359 21.31 3.58 15.55
C CYS A 359 20.72 2.87 14.34
N VAL A 360 19.38 2.84 14.21
CA VAL A 360 18.71 2.21 13.05
C VAL A 360 19.06 2.92 11.74
N ILE A 361 19.03 4.26 11.71
CA ILE A 361 19.42 5.04 10.52
C ILE A 361 20.85 4.71 10.11
N ASN A 362 21.81 4.79 11.04
CA ASN A 362 23.22 4.56 10.78
C ASN A 362 23.49 3.13 10.31
N GLU A 363 22.99 2.14 11.05
CA GLU A 363 23.24 0.73 10.77
C GLU A 363 22.59 0.30 9.45
N TYR A 364 21.35 0.74 9.18
CA TYR A 364 20.69 0.38 7.94
C TYR A 364 21.32 1.09 6.72
N THR A 365 21.69 2.36 6.85
CA THR A 365 22.41 3.09 5.79
C THR A 365 23.74 2.42 5.44
N ALA A 366 24.49 1.97 6.45
CA ALA A 366 25.73 1.24 6.24
C ALA A 366 25.49 -0.08 5.49
N ARG A 367 24.44 -0.84 5.83
CA ARG A 367 24.07 -2.08 5.13
C ARG A 367 23.68 -1.85 3.67
N LEU A 368 22.97 -0.76 3.38
CA LEU A 368 22.59 -0.43 2.01
C LEU A 368 23.77 0.06 1.16
N SER A 369 24.83 0.58 1.82
CA SER A 369 26.04 1.08 1.17
C SER A 369 27.13 0.02 1.00
N ALA A 370 27.07 -1.07 1.77
CA ALA A 370 27.92 -2.26 1.58
C ALA A 370 27.58 -2.97 0.27
#